data_AF-A0A957G8V5-F1
#
_entry.id   AF-A0A957G8V5-F1
#
_cell.length_a   1.000
_cell.length_b   1.000
_cell.length_c   1.000
_cell.angle_alpha   90.00
_cell.angle_beta   90.00
_cell.angle_gamma   90.00
#
_symmetry.space_group_name_H-M   'P 1'
#
loop_
_entity.id
_entity.type
_entity.pdbx_description
1 polymer ?
#
loop_
_entity_poly.entity_id
_entity_poly.type
_entity_poly.pdbx_seq_one_letter_code
_entity_poly.pdbx_strand_id
1 'polypeptide(L)'
;MSQPPLAQLTPLQQTILDVVRKYPGQFSRSGLAKMLVGAKSWQNKDFPEYGRLSKYRRKDIGYQVEILLQQAYLQLNGHEHLIPASTLNEAGEAG
;
A
#
# COMPACT_ATOMS: atom_id res chain seq x y z
N MET A 1 19.14 -25.09 7.44
CA MET A 1 18.91 -23.71 6.96
C MET A 1 17.45 -23.40 7.20
N SER A 2 17.12 -22.68 8.27
CA SER A 2 15.73 -22.37 8.61
C SER A 2 15.22 -21.30 7.67
N GLN A 3 14.23 -21.66 6.86
CA GLN A 3 13.47 -20.74 6.02
C GLN A 3 12.90 -19.63 6.94
N PRO A 4 13.13 -18.33 6.68
CA PRO A 4 12.55 -17.29 7.52
C PRO A 4 11.03 -17.43 7.47
N PRO A 5 10.32 -17.27 8.61
CA PRO A 5 8.87 -17.26 8.58
C PRO A 5 8.45 -16.17 7.60
N LEU A 6 7.65 -16.55 6.59
CA LEU A 6 7.03 -15.60 5.66
C LEU A 6 6.43 -14.47 6.52
N ALA A 7 7.01 -13.28 6.45
CA ALA A 7 6.66 -12.17 7.33
C ALA A 7 5.16 -11.91 7.18
N GLN A 8 4.37 -12.37 8.15
CA GLN A 8 2.92 -12.26 8.09
C GLN A 8 2.56 -10.79 8.17
N LEU A 9 1.76 -10.33 7.22
CA LEU A 9 1.27 -8.96 7.21
C LEU A 9 0.39 -8.72 8.43
N THR A 10 0.65 -7.63 9.13
CA THR A 10 -0.26 -7.17 10.20
C THR A 10 -1.61 -6.79 9.60
N PRO A 11 -2.72 -6.78 10.37
CA PRO A 11 -4.02 -6.35 9.86
C PRO A 11 -4.01 -4.94 9.24
N LEU A 12 -3.14 -4.06 9.78
CA LEU A 12 -2.91 -2.73 9.27
C LEU A 12 -2.27 -2.76 7.88
N GLN A 13 -1.17 -3.51 7.73
CA GLN A 13 -0.48 -3.68 6.45
C GLN A 13 -1.37 -4.34 5.41
N GLN A 14 -2.14 -5.35 5.80
CA GLN A 14 -3.10 -6.01 4.93
C GLN A 14 -4.16 -5.02 4.42
N THR A 15 -4.71 -4.17 5.29
CA THR A 15 -5.66 -3.12 4.89
C THR A 15 -5.05 -2.14 3.90
N ILE A 16 -3.80 -1.71 4.12
CA ILE A 16 -3.09 -0.80 3.21
C ILE A 16 -2.90 -1.47 1.84
N LEU A 17 -2.45 -2.72 1.83
CA LEU A 17 -2.24 -3.50 0.60
C LEU A 17 -3.54 -3.70 -0.18
N ASP A 18 -4.64 -4.04 0.49
CA ASP A 18 -5.94 -4.23 -0.15
C ASP A 18 -6.46 -2.95 -0.81
N VAL A 19 -6.25 -1.79 -0.18
CA VAL A 19 -6.61 -0.49 -0.77
C VAL A 19 -5.78 -0.23 -2.04
N VAL A 20 -4.46 -0.47 -2.01
CA VAL A 20 -3.62 -0.27 -3.20
C VAL A 20 -3.96 -1.28 -4.30
N ARG A 21 -4.34 -2.52 -3.97
CA ARG A 21 -4.81 -3.52 -4.93
C ARG A 21 -6.12 -3.12 -5.60
N LYS A 22 -7.04 -2.52 -4.84
CA LYS A 22 -8.32 -2.03 -5.36
C LYS A 22 -8.16 -0.78 -6.23
N TYR A 23 -7.13 0.03 -5.97
CA TYR A 23 -6.88 1.31 -6.62
C TYR A 23 -5.41 1.47 -7.06
N PRO A 24 -4.89 0.61 -7.95
CA PRO A 24 -3.47 0.61 -8.31
C PRO A 24 -3.10 1.90 -9.03
N GLY A 25 -1.98 2.52 -8.61
CA GLY A 25 -1.43 3.70 -9.26
C GLY A 25 -2.20 5.00 -8.98
N GLN A 26 -3.22 4.97 -8.11
CA GLN A 26 -4.03 6.14 -7.81
C GLN A 26 -3.40 7.07 -6.76
N PHE A 27 -2.51 6.54 -5.90
CA PHE A 27 -2.00 7.26 -4.75
C PHE A 27 -0.48 7.27 -4.70
N SER A 28 0.11 8.44 -4.47
CA SER A 28 1.46 8.53 -3.89
C SER A 28 1.45 8.04 -2.44
N ARG A 29 2.62 7.70 -1.89
CA ARG A 29 2.80 7.31 -0.49
C ARG A 29 2.13 8.26 0.50
N SER A 30 2.40 9.55 0.32
CA SER A 30 1.89 10.64 1.14
C SER A 30 0.39 10.85 0.93
N GLY A 31 -0.09 10.72 -0.31
CA GLY A 31 -1.52 10.81 -0.66
C GLY A 31 -2.33 9.70 -0.02
N LEU A 32 -1.87 8.45 -0.12
CA LEU A 32 -2.52 7.29 0.48
C LEU A 32 -2.63 7.46 2.01
N ALA A 33 -1.53 7.83 2.66
CA ALA A 33 -1.52 8.04 4.11
C ALA A 33 -2.49 9.15 4.54
N LYS A 34 -2.60 10.25 3.79
CA LYS A 34 -3.57 11.32 4.06
C LYS A 34 -5.02 10.84 3.91
N MET A 35 -5.29 10.09 2.84
CA MET A 35 -6.62 9.57 2.53
C MET A 35 -7.09 8.60 3.63
N LEU A 36 -6.24 7.63 3.99
CA LEU A 36 -6.60 6.59 4.97
C LEU A 36 -6.81 7.13 6.38
N VAL A 37 -6.07 8.15 6.81
CA VAL A 37 -6.27 8.75 8.14
C VAL A 37 -7.39 9.81 8.18
N GLY A 38 -7.99 10.14 7.03
CA GLY A 38 -9.02 11.17 6.96
C GLY A 38 -8.47 12.59 7.16
N ALA A 39 -7.29 12.89 6.61
CA ALA A 39 -6.68 14.20 6.76
C ALA A 39 -7.55 15.30 6.14
N LYS A 40 -7.75 16.43 6.85
CA LYS A 40 -8.57 17.56 6.38
C LYS A 40 -8.16 18.13 5.01
N SER A 41 -6.88 18.00 4.64
CA SER A 41 -6.33 18.47 3.36
C SER A 41 -6.55 17.49 2.20
N TRP A 42 -7.19 16.36 2.44
CA TRP A 42 -7.63 15.46 1.38
C TRP A 42 -8.86 16.03 0.68
N GLN A 43 -8.85 16.04 -0.65
CA GLN A 43 -9.84 16.77 -1.45
C GLN A 43 -11.19 16.04 -1.55
N ASN A 44 -11.18 14.70 -1.63
CA ASN A 44 -12.38 13.91 -1.86
C ASN A 44 -12.76 13.11 -0.60
N LYS A 45 -13.57 13.72 0.28
CA LYS A 45 -14.01 13.08 1.54
C LYS A 45 -15.04 11.99 1.34
N ASP A 46 -15.71 11.96 0.19
CA ASP A 46 -16.67 10.93 -0.21
C ASP A 46 -15.98 9.68 -0.80
N PHE A 47 -14.65 9.67 -0.85
CA PHE A 47 -13.90 8.52 -1.33
C PHE A 47 -14.14 7.30 -0.40
N PRO A 48 -14.43 6.10 -0.94
CA PRO A 48 -14.88 4.96 -0.13
C PRO A 48 -13.97 4.53 1.03
N GLU A 49 -12.66 4.75 0.88
CA GLU A 49 -11.64 4.37 1.88
C GLU A 49 -11.23 5.54 2.79
N TYR A 50 -11.84 6.72 2.61
CA TYR A 50 -11.50 7.92 3.35
C TYR A 50 -11.69 7.72 4.86
N GLY A 51 -10.64 7.98 5.64
CA GLY A 51 -10.70 7.86 7.10
C GLY A 51 -10.81 6.43 7.64
N ARG A 52 -10.66 5.39 6.79
CA ARG A 52 -10.74 3.98 7.19
C ARG A 52 -9.74 3.61 8.29
N LEU A 53 -8.61 4.31 8.36
CA LEU A 53 -7.55 4.15 9.35
C LEU A 53 -7.39 5.40 10.24
N SER A 54 -8.48 6.14 10.47
CA SER A 54 -8.52 7.37 11.30
C SER A 54 -7.98 7.21 12.73
N LYS A 55 -7.97 6.00 13.27
CA LYS A 55 -7.38 5.68 14.59
C LYS A 55 -5.84 5.70 14.60
N TYR A 56 -5.19 5.72 13.44
CA TYR A 56 -3.73 5.73 13.31
C TYR A 56 -3.21 7.11 12.93
N ARG A 57 -1.95 7.40 13.27
CA ARG A 57 -1.31 8.64 12.82
C ARG A 57 -0.84 8.48 11.39
N ARG A 58 -0.83 9.58 10.64
CA ARG A 58 -0.32 9.61 9.26
C ARG A 58 1.11 9.06 9.13
N LYS A 59 1.97 9.35 10.12
CA LYS A 59 3.36 8.86 10.16
C LYS A 59 3.41 7.33 10.26
N ASP A 60 2.51 6.73 11.05
CA ASP A 60 2.44 5.28 11.21
C ASP A 60 2.03 4.62 9.91
N ILE A 61 1.01 5.16 9.22
CA ILE A 61 0.60 4.65 7.91
C ILE A 61 1.74 4.77 6.89
N GLY A 62 2.42 5.92 6.85
CA GLY A 62 3.58 6.12 5.99
C GLY A 62 4.69 5.10 6.26
N TYR A 63 5.00 4.83 7.53
CA TYR A 63 5.99 3.83 7.92
C TYR A 63 5.60 2.41 7.47
N GLN A 64 4.33 2.03 7.61
CA GLN A 64 3.85 0.72 7.14
C GLN A 64 3.91 0.59 5.61
N VAL A 65 3.63 1.66 4.87
CA VAL A 65 3.78 1.69 3.41
C VAL A 65 5.24 1.47 3.01
N GLU A 66 6.20 2.10 3.70
CA GLU A 66 7.63 1.88 3.44
C GLU A 66 8.06 0.44 3.72
N ILE A 67 7.54 -0.19 4.79
CA ILE A 67 7.78 -1.62 5.06
C ILE A 67 7.25 -2.48 3.91
N LEU A 68 6.03 -2.21 3.41
CA LEU A 68 5.43 -2.96 2.30
C LEU A 68 6.22 -2.79 0.99
N LEU A 69 6.82 -1.63 0.76
CA LEU A 69 7.74 -1.41 -0.36
C LEU A 69 9.04 -2.21 -0.18
N GLN A 70 9.64 -2.18 1.01
CA GLN A 70 10.88 -2.92 1.32
C GLN A 70 10.69 -4.44 1.23
N GLN A 71 9.51 -4.93 1.60
CA GLN A 71 9.14 -6.34 1.53
C GLN A 71 8.66 -6.78 0.14
N ALA A 72 8.70 -5.88 -0.86
CA ALA A 72 8.24 -6.14 -2.22
C ALA A 72 6.77 -6.61 -2.30
N TYR A 73 5.90 -6.17 -1.39
CA TYR A 73 4.45 -6.29 -1.53
C TYR A 73 3.85 -5.14 -2.35
N LEU A 74 4.48 -3.97 -2.29
CA LEU A 74 4.18 -2.80 -3.09
C LEU A 74 5.41 -2.39 -3.89
N GLN A 75 5.19 -1.65 -4.97
CA GLN A 75 6.24 -0.94 -5.70
C GLN A 75 5.73 0.43 -6.16
N LEU A 76 6.64 1.28 -6.64
CA LEU A 76 6.28 2.55 -7.25
C LEU A 76 6.29 2.41 -8.77
N ASN A 77 5.28 2.96 -9.43
CA ASN A 77 5.30 3.11 -10.88
C ASN A 77 6.19 4.31 -11.29
N GLY A 78 6.31 4.57 -12.60
CA GLY A 78 7.11 5.69 -13.14
C GLY A 78 6.65 7.10 -12.72
N HIS A 79 5.50 7.22 -12.04
CA HIS A 79 4.92 8.47 -11.55
C HIS A 79 4.98 8.56 -10.02
N GLU A 80 5.80 7.72 -9.35
CA GLU A 80 5.90 7.64 -7.89
C GLU A 80 4.58 7.29 -7.17
N HIS A 81 3.67 6.60 -7.87
CA HIS A 81 2.43 6.10 -7.30
C HIS A 81 2.54 4.62 -6.92
N LEU A 82 1.87 4.26 -5.84
CA LEU A 82 1.84 2.91 -5.31
C LEU A 82 1.04 1.97 -6.20
N ILE A 83 1.66 0.87 -6.60
CA ILE A 83 1.02 -0.26 -7.26
C ILE A 83 1.35 -1.55 -6.48
N PRO A 84 0.49 -2.58 -6.54
CA PRO A 84 0.84 -3.90 -6.03
C PRO A 84 2.11 -4.39 -6.72
N ALA A 85 3.00 -5.04 -5.98
CA ALA A 85 4.12 -5.68 -6.63
C ALA A 85 3.60 -6.85 -7.48
N SER A 86 3.90 -6.82 -8.79
CA SER A 86 3.72 -7.99 -9.63
C SER A 86 4.60 -9.09 -9.07
N THR A 87 4.03 -10.22 -8.67
CA THR A 87 4.82 -11.44 -8.51
C THR A 87 5.47 -11.70 -9.86
N LEU A 88 6.76 -11.40 -9.99
CA LEU A 88 7.59 -11.85 -11.10
C LEU A 88 7.73 -13.38 -10.99
N ASN A 89 6.64 -14.06 -11.30
CA ASN A 89 6.53 -15.48 -11.62
C ASN A 89 5.68 -15.62 -12.90
N GLU A 90 5.87 -14.69 -13.83
CA GLU A 90 5.60 -14.90 -15.27
C GLU A 90 6.93 -14.75 -16.03
N ALA A 91 7.93 -15.53 -15.60
CA ALA A 91 9.03 -15.90 -16.47
C ALA A 91 8.71 -17.30 -17.01
N GLY A 92 8.12 -17.37 -18.20
CA GLY A 92 8.01 -18.62 -18.97
C GLY A 92 6.76 -18.75 -19.85
N GLU A 93 6.96 -18.58 -21.15
CA GLU A 93 6.26 -19.25 -22.27
C GLU A 93 4.90 -18.71 -22.75
N ALA A 94 4.94 -17.99 -23.88
CA ALA A 94 4.33 -18.47 -25.13
C ALA A 94 5.03 -17.80 -26.32
N GLY A 95 5.51 -18.64 -27.24
CA GLY A 95 6.30 -18.27 -28.42
C GLY A 95 5.49 -17.74 -29.58
#